data_AF-A0A444W434-F1
#
_entry.id   AF-A0A444W434-F1
#
_cell.length_a   1.000
_cell.length_b   1.000
_cell.length_c   1.000
_cell.angle_alpha   90.00
_cell.angle_beta   90.00
_cell.angle_gamma   90.00
#
_symmetry.space_group_name_H-M   'P 1'
#
loop_
_entity.id
_entity.type
_entity.pdbx_description
1 polymer ?
#
loop_
_entity_poly.entity_id
_entity_poly.type
_entity_poly.pdbx_seq_one_letter_code
_entity_poly.pdbx_strand_id
1 'polypeptide(L)'
;MTNAMIIGFASMIVGFSLIFVGIKNYRDKQAGGSITFLKALKMGLLMSLITSTIYVFVWLIIFYNYYPNFAQQYGDKIVEQMRETGSTAEQINAQIAENAKFVENYKNPLMVILYTYVEILWVGIIFTLLAALILKKRPKQNKEEFKAWAE
;
A
#
# COMPACT_ATOMS: atom_id res chain seq x y z
N MET A 1 -6.24 2.35 21.03
CA MET A 1 -6.20 2.19 19.56
C MET A 1 -4.95 2.78 18.91
N THR A 2 -4.42 3.89 19.43
CA THR A 2 -3.25 4.61 18.89
C THR A 2 -2.01 3.76 18.66
N ASN A 3 -1.60 2.92 19.63
CA ASN A 3 -0.36 2.15 19.50
C ASN A 3 -0.45 1.06 18.41
N ALA A 4 -1.60 0.39 18.26
CA ALA A 4 -1.80 -0.65 17.26
C ALA A 4 -1.79 -0.07 15.83
N MET A 5 -2.41 1.11 15.64
CA MET A 5 -2.39 1.82 14.36
C MET A 5 -0.97 2.22 13.96
N ILE A 6 -0.18 2.78 14.90
CA ILE A 6 1.22 3.17 14.65
C ILE A 6 2.05 1.96 14.21
N ILE A 7 1.92 0.83 14.90
CA ILE A 7 2.65 -0.40 14.54
C ILE A 7 2.22 -0.90 13.15
N GLY A 8 0.91 -0.88 12.86
CA GLY A 8 0.36 -1.25 11.55
C GLY A 8 0.97 -0.40 10.43
N PHE A 9 0.88 0.93 10.53
CA PHE A 9 1.43 1.83 9.52
C PHE A 9 2.97 1.76 9.42
N ALA A 10 3.68 1.63 10.54
CA ALA A 10 5.13 1.45 10.53
C ALA A 10 5.52 0.16 9.78
N SER A 11 4.81 -0.93 10.01
CA SER A 11 5.05 -2.20 9.31
C SER A 11 4.79 -2.09 7.81
N MET A 12 3.75 -1.36 7.39
CA MET A 12 3.48 -1.07 5.98
C MET A 12 4.62 -0.29 5.33
N ILE A 13 5.09 0.78 5.99
CA ILE A 13 6.22 1.60 5.49
C ILE A 13 7.46 0.74 5.31
N VAL A 14 7.79 -0.10 6.29
CA VAL A 14 8.93 -1.02 6.21
C VAL A 14 8.75 -2.01 5.06
N GLY A 15 7.58 -2.63 4.92
CA GLY A 15 7.29 -3.56 3.83
C GLY A 15 7.43 -2.92 2.45
N PHE A 16 6.81 -1.76 2.24
CA PHE A 16 6.87 -1.05 0.96
C PHE A 16 8.24 -0.43 0.66
N SER A 17 9.08 -0.17 1.67
CA SER A 17 10.46 0.28 1.45
C SER A 17 11.30 -0.75 0.67
N LEU A 18 10.93 -2.04 0.72
CA LEU A 18 11.60 -3.09 -0.04
C LEU A 18 11.43 -2.92 -1.56
N ILE A 19 10.40 -2.21 -2.02
CA ILE A 19 10.26 -1.84 -3.44
C ILE A 19 11.46 -1.01 -3.89
N PHE A 20 11.89 -0.05 -3.08
CA PHE A 20 13.07 0.76 -3.37
C PHE A 20 14.33 -0.11 -3.48
N VAL A 21 14.51 -1.04 -2.54
CA VAL A 21 15.64 -1.98 -2.53
C VAL A 21 15.61 -2.87 -3.79
N GLY A 22 14.45 -3.37 -4.17
CA GLY A 22 14.27 -4.19 -5.38
C GLY A 22 14.65 -3.44 -6.66
N ILE A 23 14.12 -2.22 -6.84
CA ILE A 23 14.43 -1.38 -8.01
C ILE A 23 15.92 -1.00 -8.02
N LYS A 24 16.50 -0.65 -6.86
CA LYS A 24 17.92 -0.31 -6.73
C LYS A 24 18.81 -1.51 -7.10
N ASN A 25 18.50 -2.70 -6.58
CA ASN A 25 19.25 -3.92 -6.86
C ASN A 25 19.22 -4.26 -8.37
N TYR A 26 18.06 -4.13 -9.01
CA TYR A 26 17.95 -4.28 -10.47
C TYR A 26 18.80 -3.24 -11.21
N ARG A 27 18.72 -1.97 -10.82
CA ARG A 27 19.52 -0.89 -11.43
C ARG A 27 21.01 -1.19 -11.36
N ASP A 28 21.50 -1.56 -10.17
CA ASP A 28 22.93 -1.66 -9.89
C ASP A 28 23.54 -2.95 -10.45
N LYS A 29 22.82 -4.08 -10.41
CA LYS A 29 23.35 -5.39 -10.85
C LYS A 29 22.98 -5.78 -12.29
N GLN A 30 21.79 -5.42 -12.75
CA GLN A 30 21.25 -5.89 -14.04
C GLN A 30 21.27 -4.79 -15.12
N ALA A 31 21.09 -3.52 -14.73
CA ALA A 31 20.93 -2.40 -15.68
C ALA A 31 22.17 -1.51 -15.81
N GLY A 32 23.34 -1.97 -15.36
CA GLY A 32 24.61 -1.23 -15.51
C GLY A 32 24.61 0.14 -14.80
N GLY A 33 23.87 0.28 -13.69
CA GLY A 33 23.84 1.49 -12.87
C GLY A 33 22.90 2.61 -13.35
N SER A 34 22.14 2.39 -14.43
CA SER A 34 21.16 3.37 -14.94
C SER A 34 19.79 2.75 -15.15
N ILE A 35 18.73 3.51 -14.85
CA ILE A 35 17.35 3.05 -15.06
C ILE A 35 16.46 4.22 -15.43
N THR A 36 15.64 4.03 -16.46
CA THR A 36 14.64 5.02 -16.87
C THR A 36 13.44 5.00 -15.92
N PHE A 37 12.80 6.16 -15.77
CA PHE A 37 11.62 6.29 -14.90
C PHE A 37 10.54 5.25 -15.21
N LEU A 38 10.20 5.06 -16.48
CA LEU A 38 9.14 4.14 -16.89
C LEU A 38 9.49 2.67 -16.56
N LYS A 39 10.77 2.28 -16.68
CA LYS A 39 11.23 0.94 -16.30
C LYS A 39 11.16 0.73 -14.79
N ALA A 40 11.60 1.73 -14.01
CA ALA A 40 11.50 1.70 -12.54
C ALA A 40 10.05 1.65 -12.06
N LEU A 41 9.18 2.46 -12.68
CA LEU A 41 7.75 2.52 -12.39
C LEU A 41 7.07 1.18 -12.69
N LYS A 42 7.31 0.60 -13.87
CA LYS A 42 6.72 -0.70 -14.25
C LYS A 42 7.12 -1.81 -13.27
N MET A 43 8.39 -1.87 -12.88
CA MET A 43 8.84 -2.85 -11.88
C MET A 43 8.20 -2.61 -10.51
N GLY A 44 8.18 -1.37 -10.04
CA GLY A 44 7.55 -1.05 -8.76
C GLY A 44 6.07 -1.41 -8.75
N LEU A 45 5.33 -1.12 -9.82
CA LEU A 45 3.90 -1.46 -9.92
C LEU A 45 3.67 -2.97 -9.88
N LEU A 46 4.50 -3.76 -10.57
CA LEU A 46 4.43 -5.23 -10.51
C LEU A 46 4.72 -5.75 -9.11
N MET A 47 5.74 -5.20 -8.44
CA MET A 47 6.06 -5.55 -7.05
C MET A 47 4.92 -5.19 -6.09
N SER A 48 4.33 -4.00 -6.22
CA SER A 48 3.18 -3.57 -5.44
C SER A 48 1.99 -4.48 -5.66
N LEU A 49 1.71 -4.90 -6.90
CA LEU A 49 0.61 -5.80 -7.22
C LEU A 49 0.80 -7.18 -6.57
N ILE A 50 2.00 -7.76 -6.67
CA ILE A 50 2.33 -9.05 -6.05
C ILE A 50 2.19 -8.95 -4.53
N THR A 51 2.77 -7.91 -3.92
CA THR A 51 2.73 -7.69 -2.47
C THR A 51 1.29 -7.51 -1.98
N SER A 52 0.49 -6.70 -2.67
CA SER A 52 -0.92 -6.48 -2.34
C SER A 52 -1.73 -7.77 -2.46
N THR A 53 -1.47 -8.59 -3.48
CA THR A 53 -2.15 -9.88 -3.67
C THR A 53 -1.87 -10.85 -2.52
N ILE A 54 -0.59 -10.97 -2.12
CA ILE A 54 -0.20 -11.82 -0.99
C ILE A 54 -0.85 -11.31 0.30
N TYR A 55 -0.82 -9.99 0.53
CA TYR A 55 -1.45 -9.39 1.70
C TYR A 55 -2.94 -9.71 1.78
N VAL A 56 -3.68 -9.49 0.68
CA VAL A 56 -5.12 -9.77 0.60
C VAL A 56 -5.39 -11.26 0.83
N PHE A 57 -4.60 -12.15 0.23
CA PHE A 57 -4.75 -13.58 0.42
C PHE A 57 -4.57 -14.01 1.89
N VAL A 58 -3.50 -13.53 2.53
CA VAL A 58 -3.24 -13.79 3.95
C VAL A 58 -4.36 -13.20 4.82
N TRP A 59 -4.82 -11.99 4.51
CA TRP A 59 -5.92 -11.35 5.21
C TRP A 59 -7.21 -12.16 5.13
N LEU A 60 -7.58 -12.68 3.96
CA LEU A 60 -8.76 -13.54 3.81
C LEU A 60 -8.65 -14.81 4.68
N ILE A 61 -7.49 -15.47 4.68
CA ILE A 61 -7.27 -16.65 5.53
C ILE A 61 -7.48 -16.29 7.00
N ILE A 62 -6.86 -15.19 7.45
CA ILE A 62 -6.96 -14.75 8.85
C ILE A 62 -8.41 -14.38 9.21
N PHE A 63 -9.07 -13.60 8.35
CA PHE A 63 -10.43 -13.13 8.56
C PHE A 63 -11.42 -14.30 8.67
N TYR A 64 -11.42 -15.24 7.73
CA TYR A 64 -12.38 -16.35 7.74
C TYR A 64 -12.10 -17.41 8.81
N ASN A 65 -10.85 -17.60 9.23
CA ASN A 65 -10.51 -18.66 10.20
C ASN A 65 -10.43 -18.17 11.65
N TYR A 66 -9.99 -16.93 11.89
CA TYR A 66 -9.68 -16.43 13.23
C TYR A 66 -10.54 -15.24 13.65
N TYR A 67 -11.00 -14.40 12.71
CA TYR A 67 -11.74 -13.18 13.02
C TYR A 67 -13.01 -12.98 12.18
N PRO A 68 -13.95 -13.96 12.14
CA PRO A 68 -15.14 -13.86 11.31
C PRO A 68 -16.06 -12.69 11.70
N ASN A 69 -16.01 -12.26 12.97
CA ASN A 69 -16.80 -11.15 13.50
C ASN A 69 -16.05 -9.80 13.49
N PHE A 70 -14.92 -9.71 12.77
CA PHE A 70 -14.07 -8.51 12.78
C PHE A 70 -14.84 -7.24 12.42
N ALA A 71 -15.64 -7.25 11.35
CA ALA A 71 -16.34 -6.07 10.87
C ALA A 71 -17.29 -5.48 11.92
N GLN A 72 -17.98 -6.35 12.67
CA GLN A 72 -18.91 -5.95 13.72
C GLN A 72 -18.15 -5.38 14.93
N GLN A 73 -17.15 -6.13 15.44
CA GLN A 73 -16.36 -5.68 16.58
C GLN A 73 -15.59 -4.38 16.30
N TYR A 74 -15.14 -4.20 15.06
CA TYR A 74 -14.49 -2.97 14.62
C TYR A 74 -15.47 -1.78 14.62
N GLY A 75 -16.66 -1.97 14.03
CA GLY A 75 -17.70 -0.94 14.03
C GLY A 75 -18.14 -0.55 15.44
N ASP A 76 -18.36 -1.52 16.32
CA ASP A 76 -18.77 -1.27 17.70
C ASP A 76 -17.72 -0.44 18.46
N LYS A 77 -16.43 -0.75 18.28
CA LYS A 77 -15.32 0.02 18.87
C LYS A 77 -15.25 1.46 18.35
N ILE A 78 -15.54 1.70 17.07
CA ILE A 78 -15.59 3.06 16.52
C ILE A 78 -16.70 3.85 17.21
N VAL A 79 -17.89 3.25 17.33
CA VAL A 79 -19.04 3.91 17.96
C VAL A 79 -18.79 4.18 19.45
N GLU A 80 -18.18 3.23 20.16
CA GLU A 80 -17.74 3.41 21.55
C GLU A 80 -16.76 4.58 21.67
N GLN A 81 -15.74 4.63 20.80
CA GLN A 81 -14.78 5.73 20.80
C GLN A 81 -15.46 7.08 20.50
N MET A 82 -16.40 7.15 19.56
CA MET A 82 -17.14 8.38 19.27
C MET A 82 -17.92 8.89 20.48
N ARG A 83 -18.53 7.97 21.25
CA ARG A 83 -19.21 8.30 22.51
C ARG A 83 -18.22 8.84 23.55
N GLU A 84 -17.05 8.23 23.68
CA GLU A 84 -16.00 8.70 24.60
C GLU A 84 -15.45 10.08 24.22
N THR A 85 -15.34 10.36 22.91
CA THR A 85 -14.85 11.66 22.42
C THR A 85 -15.92 12.76 22.41
N GLY A 86 -17.15 12.47 22.84
CA GLY A 86 -18.23 13.45 22.93
C GLY A 86 -18.86 13.85 21.58
N SER A 87 -18.84 12.96 20.58
CA SER A 87 -19.53 13.19 19.31
C SER A 87 -21.04 13.37 19.50
N THR A 88 -21.69 14.09 18.58
CA THR A 88 -23.14 14.33 18.67
C THR A 88 -23.94 13.05 18.43
N ALA A 89 -25.16 13.00 18.96
CA ALA A 89 -26.07 11.86 18.73
C ALA A 89 -26.34 11.64 17.22
N GLU A 90 -26.40 12.71 16.43
CA GLU A 90 -26.56 12.64 14.98
C GLU A 90 -25.36 11.95 14.30
N GLN A 91 -24.13 12.33 14.68
CA GLN A 91 -22.91 11.70 14.15
C GLN A 91 -22.81 10.23 14.53
N ILE A 92 -23.15 9.89 15.78
CA ILE A 92 -23.14 8.50 16.25
C ILE A 92 -24.17 7.66 15.48
N ASN A 93 -25.38 8.18 15.27
CA ASN A 93 -26.42 7.46 14.52
C ASN A 93 -26.04 7.28 13.03
N ALA A 94 -25.42 8.30 12.42
CA ALA A 94 -24.89 8.18 11.07
C ALA A 94 -23.80 7.09 10.98
N GLN A 95 -22.88 7.05 11.97
CA GLN A 95 -21.83 6.02 12.02
C GLN A 95 -22.40 4.62 12.22
N ILE A 96 -23.42 4.45 13.05
CA ILE A 96 -24.09 3.15 13.24
C ILE A 96 -24.70 2.66 11.91
N ALA A 97 -25.34 3.55 11.16
CA ALA A 97 -25.90 3.22 9.85
C ALA A 97 -24.81 2.85 8.83
N GLU A 98 -23.67 3.55 8.85
CA GLU A 98 -22.52 3.21 8.01
C GLU A 98 -21.91 1.86 8.41
N ASN A 99 -21.76 1.61 9.71
CA ASN A 99 -21.24 0.35 10.23
C ASN A 99 -22.11 -0.84 9.84
N ALA A 100 -23.44 -0.69 9.85
CA ALA A 100 -24.35 -1.74 9.40
C ALA A 100 -24.10 -2.11 7.93
N LYS A 101 -23.94 -1.10 7.05
CA LYS A 101 -23.59 -1.32 5.63
C LYS A 101 -22.21 -1.96 5.48
N PHE A 102 -21.24 -1.53 6.28
CA PHE A 102 -19.90 -2.08 6.28
C PHE A 102 -19.91 -3.57 6.66
N VAL A 103 -20.61 -3.94 7.74
CA VAL A 103 -20.78 -5.32 8.17
C VAL A 103 -21.48 -6.17 7.11
N GLU A 104 -22.53 -5.63 6.48
CA GLU A 104 -23.23 -6.32 5.39
C GLU A 104 -22.31 -6.57 4.19
N ASN A 105 -21.57 -5.55 3.75
CA ASN A 105 -20.60 -5.69 2.66
C ASN A 105 -19.50 -6.69 2.99
N TYR A 106 -19.02 -6.73 4.24
CA TYR A 106 -17.99 -7.68 4.69
C TYR A 106 -18.44 -9.14 4.72
N LYS A 107 -19.74 -9.43 4.56
CA LYS A 107 -20.22 -10.80 4.33
C LYS A 107 -19.89 -11.30 2.93
N ASN A 108 -19.66 -10.40 1.97
CA ASN A 108 -19.29 -10.75 0.60
C ASN A 108 -17.76 -10.79 0.45
N PRO A 109 -17.14 -11.95 0.15
CA PRO A 109 -15.70 -12.06 -0.01
C PRO A 109 -15.11 -11.12 -1.05
N LEU A 110 -15.85 -10.83 -2.13
CA LEU A 110 -15.40 -9.89 -3.16
C LEU A 110 -15.28 -8.47 -2.62
N MET A 111 -16.19 -8.05 -1.75
CA MET A 111 -16.13 -6.72 -1.14
C MET A 111 -14.94 -6.60 -0.19
N VAL A 112 -14.68 -7.64 0.63
CA VAL A 112 -13.50 -7.69 1.51
C VAL A 112 -12.22 -7.57 0.69
N ILE A 113 -12.13 -8.31 -0.42
CA ILE A 113 -11.00 -8.21 -1.35
C ILE A 113 -10.85 -6.79 -1.87
N LEU A 114 -11.92 -6.21 -2.44
CA LEU A 114 -11.87 -4.88 -3.05
C LEU A 114 -11.45 -3.79 -2.06
N TYR A 115 -12.04 -3.77 -0.85
CA TYR A 115 -11.66 -2.79 0.18
C TYR A 115 -10.19 -2.90 0.55
N THR A 116 -9.73 -4.13 0.83
CA THR A 116 -8.33 -4.38 1.21
C THR A 116 -7.37 -4.05 0.06
N TYR A 117 -7.76 -4.35 -1.19
CA TYR A 117 -6.94 -4.06 -2.36
C TYR A 117 -6.80 -2.56 -2.59
N VAL A 118 -7.90 -1.80 -2.47
CA VAL A 118 -7.87 -0.34 -2.59
C VAL A 118 -6.92 0.25 -1.55
N GLU A 119 -7.07 -0.14 -0.29
CA GLU A 119 -6.21 0.37 0.79
C GLU A 119 -4.71 0.13 0.51
N ILE A 120 -4.32 -1.12 0.23
CA ILE A 120 -2.91 -1.52 0.13
C ILE A 120 -2.29 -1.11 -1.22
N LEU A 121 -3.05 -1.23 -2.31
CA LEU A 121 -2.54 -0.91 -3.66
C LEU A 121 -2.28 0.58 -3.81
N TRP A 122 -3.15 1.46 -3.30
CA TRP A 122 -2.93 2.90 -3.34
C TRP A 122 -1.65 3.30 -2.61
N VAL A 123 -1.39 2.72 -1.44
CA VAL A 123 -0.13 2.92 -0.72
C VAL A 123 1.06 2.42 -1.55
N GLY A 124 0.98 1.22 -2.11
CA GLY A 124 2.04 0.66 -2.95
C GLY A 124 2.35 1.48 -4.21
N ILE A 125 1.35 2.14 -4.80
CA ILE A 125 1.53 3.05 -5.94
C ILE A 125 2.33 4.28 -5.51
N ILE A 126 2.02 4.88 -4.36
CA ILE A 126 2.76 6.05 -3.83
C ILE A 126 4.23 5.70 -3.62
N PHE A 127 4.52 4.58 -2.94
CA PHE A 127 5.91 4.14 -2.71
C PHE A 127 6.65 3.84 -4.02
N THR A 128 5.96 3.23 -4.98
CA THR A 128 6.51 2.97 -6.32
C THR A 128 6.87 4.26 -7.05
N LEU A 129 5.99 5.26 -7.02
CA LEU A 129 6.24 6.56 -7.63
C LEU A 129 7.46 7.24 -7.01
N LEU A 130 7.54 7.26 -5.67
CA LEU A 130 8.69 7.81 -4.94
C LEU A 130 9.98 7.08 -5.31
N ALA A 131 9.98 5.75 -5.30
CA ALA A 131 11.15 4.95 -5.64
C ALA A 131 11.59 5.18 -7.11
N ALA A 132 10.65 5.23 -8.05
CA ALA A 132 10.93 5.47 -9.46
C ALA A 132 11.50 6.87 -9.70
N LEU A 133 11.01 7.90 -9.00
CA LEU A 133 11.52 9.27 -9.07
C LEU A 133 12.94 9.37 -8.51
N ILE A 134 13.20 8.78 -7.34
CA ILE A 134 14.50 8.87 -6.66
C ILE A 134 15.57 8.07 -7.41
N LEU A 135 15.23 6.89 -7.94
CA LEU A 135 16.21 5.99 -8.56
C LEU A 135 16.47 6.27 -10.04
N LYS A 136 15.66 7.12 -10.68
CA LYS A 136 15.85 7.54 -12.07
C LYS A 136 17.23 8.16 -12.24
N LYS A 137 18.09 7.47 -12.99
CA LYS A 137 19.36 8.02 -13.49
C LYS A 137 19.34 7.95 -15.01
N ARG A 138 19.56 9.09 -15.67
CA ARG A 138 19.77 9.11 -17.12
C ARG A 138 21.05 8.32 -17.41
N PRO A 139 21.08 7.46 -18.44
CA PRO A 139 22.33 6.87 -18.89
C PRO A 139 23.31 8.01 -19.16
N LYS A 140 24.57 7.87 -18.71
CA LYS A 140 25.62 8.84 -19.03
C LYS A 140 25.69 8.88 -20.56
N GLN A 141 25.28 9.99 -21.16
CA GLN A 141 25.67 10.32 -22.52
C GLN A 141 27.19 10.30 -22.50
N ASN A 142 27.79 9.38 -23.26
CA ASN A 142 29.23 9.17 -23.24
C ASN A 142 29.89 10.45 -23.78
N LYS A 143 30.31 11.35 -22.90
CA LYS A 143 30.92 12.64 -23.27
C LYS A 143 32.21 12.44 -24.08
N GLU A 144 32.78 11.23 -24.08
CA GLU A 144 33.96 10.88 -24.85
C GLU A 144 33.68 10.66 -26.34
N GLU A 145 32.51 10.14 -26.72
CA GLU A 145 32.13 10.01 -28.14
C GLU A 145 31.91 11.39 -28.80
N PHE A 146 31.41 12.36 -28.04
CA PHE A 146 31.22 13.72 -28.56
C PHE A 146 32.54 14.49 -28.70
N LYS A 147 33.55 14.17 -27.87
CA LYS A 147 34.91 14.72 -28.03
C LYS A 147 35.63 14.14 -29.24
N ALA A 148 35.48 12.84 -29.50
CA ALA A 148 36.12 12.16 -30.63
C ALA A 148 35.61 12.60 -32.03
N TRP A 149 34.44 13.27 -32.10
CA TRP A 149 33.89 13.86 -33.32
C TRP A 149 34.17 15.36 -33.45
N ALA A 150 34.68 15.99 -32.39
CA ALA A 150 34.94 17.43 -32.30
C ALA A 150 36.43 17.79 -32.42
N GLU A 151 37.32 16.79 -32.46
CA GLU A 151 38.74 16.87 -32.84
C GLU A 151 38.92 16.40 -34.29
#